data_AF-A0A379SHU6-F1
#
_entry.id   AF-A0A379SHU6-F1
#
_cell.length_a   1.000
_cell.length_b   1.000
_cell.length_c   1.000
_cell.angle_alpha   90.00
_cell.angle_beta   90.00
_cell.angle_gamma   90.00
#
_symmetry.space_group_name_H-M   'P 1'
#
loop_
_entity.id
_entity.type
_entity.pdbx_description
1 polymer ?
#
loop_
_entity_poly.entity_id
_entity_poly.type
_entity_poly.pdbx_seq_one_letter_code
_entity_poly.pdbx_strand_id
1 'polypeptide(L)' 'MRCDLIADGIIGAVEEVGVNVPVVVRLEGNNAELGAKKLADSGLNIIAAKSLTDAAQQVVAAVEGK' A
#
# COMPACT_ATOMS: atom_id res chain seq x y z
N MET A 1 -12.17 -9.03 8.70
CA MET A 1 -11.21 -9.31 7.61
C MET A 1 -9.81 -8.99 8.13
N ARG A 2 -8.80 -9.82 7.86
CA ARG A 2 -7.43 -9.64 8.40
C ARG A 2 -6.57 -8.86 7.41
N CYS A 3 -6.26 -7.61 7.73
CA CYS A 3 -5.50 -6.71 6.84
C CYS A 3 -4.05 -7.15 6.65
N ASP A 4 -3.49 -7.91 7.59
CA ASP A 4 -2.16 -8.51 7.50
C ASP A 4 -2.01 -9.51 6.34
N LEU A 5 -3.05 -10.31 6.08
CA LEU A 5 -3.08 -11.24 4.94
C LEU A 5 -3.28 -10.52 3.60
N ILE A 6 -4.04 -9.42 3.62
CA ILE A 6 -4.25 -8.57 2.43
C ILE A 6 -2.91 -7.91 2.05
N ALA A 7 -2.16 -7.40 3.02
CA ALA A 7 -0.85 -6.83 2.79
C ALA A 7 0.13 -7.83 2.15
N ASP A 8 0.20 -9.07 2.67
CA ASP A 8 1.03 -10.13 2.09
C ASP A 8 0.63 -10.43 0.63
N GLY A 9 -0.67 -10.48 0.34
CA GLY A 9 -1.17 -10.71 -1.01
C GLY A 9 -0.82 -9.57 -1.98
N ILE A 10 -0.84 -8.32 -1.52
CA ILE A 10 -0.44 -7.17 -2.34
C ILE A 10 1.06 -7.21 -2.63
N ILE A 11 1.90 -7.49 -1.62
CA ILE A 11 3.35 -7.60 -1.78
C ILE A 11 3.68 -8.68 -2.82
N GLY A 12 3.13 -9.89 -2.66
CA GLY A 12 3.37 -10.99 -3.59
C GLY A 12 2.89 -10.68 -5.01
N ALA A 13 1.73 -10.02 -5.17
CA ALA A 13 1.24 -9.61 -6.48
C ALA A 13 2.13 -8.55 -7.14
N VAL A 14 2.67 -7.60 -6.37
CA VAL A 14 3.57 -6.56 -6.89
C VAL A 14 4.90 -7.15 -7.34
N GLU A 15 5.44 -8.11 -6.57
CA GLU A 15 6.67 -8.83 -6.93
C GLU A 15 6.48 -9.73 -8.15
N GLU A 16 5.38 -10.47 -8.22
CA GLU A 16 5.09 -11.42 -9.30
C GLU A 16 4.78 -10.71 -10.63
N VAL A 17 3.97 -9.65 -10.57
CA VAL A 17 3.55 -8.91 -11.77
C VAL A 17 4.57 -7.85 -12.19
N GLY A 18 5.48 -7.43 -11.30
CA GLY A 18 6.51 -6.43 -11.60
C GLY A 18 5.92 -5.04 -11.80
N VAL A 19 5.14 -4.56 -10.84
CA VAL A 19 4.44 -3.27 -10.94
C VAL A 19 5.45 -2.12 -10.86
N ASN A 20 5.63 -1.39 -11.97
CA ASN A 20 6.56 -0.26 -12.09
C ASN A 20 5.97 1.11 -11.71
N VAL A 21 4.71 1.13 -11.28
CA VAL A 21 3.99 2.35 -10.89
C VAL A 21 3.82 2.39 -9.37
N PRO A 22 3.78 3.59 -8.74
CA PRO A 22 3.56 3.70 -7.30
C PRO A 22 2.17 3.16 -6.93
N VAL A 23 2.10 2.36 -5.87
CA VAL A 23 0.84 1.79 -5.37
C VAL A 23 0.51 2.41 -4.02
N VAL A 24 -0.62 3.09 -3.91
CA VAL A 24 -1.10 3.63 -2.63
C VAL A 24 -2.16 2.70 -2.07
N VAL A 25 -1.95 2.21 -0.85
CA VAL A 25 -2.83 1.24 -0.19
C VAL A 25 -3.35 1.84 1.10
N ARG A 26 -4.68 1.89 1.23
CA ARG A 26 -5.36 2.26 2.48
C ARG A 26 -6.00 1.02 3.07
N LEU A 27 -5.52 0.59 4.24
CA LEU A 27 -6.07 -0.55 4.97
C LEU A 27 -6.95 -0.06 6.14
N GLU A 28 -8.11 -0.68 6.32
CA GLU A 28 -8.97 -0.48 7.49
C GLU A 28 -9.59 -1.80 7.91
N GLY A 29 -9.58 -2.06 9.22
CA GLY A 29 -10.04 -3.32 9.80
C GLY A 29 -9.02 -3.92 10.78
N ASN A 30 -9.13 -5.23 11.00
CA ASN A 30 -8.32 -5.92 12.00
C ASN A 30 -6.87 -6.02 11.52
N ASN A 31 -5.92 -5.69 12.41
CA ASN A 31 -4.49 -5.69 12.13
C ASN A 31 -4.07 -4.73 10.99
N ALA A 32 -4.81 -3.65 10.75
CA ALA A 32 -4.47 -2.65 9.74
C ALA A 32 -3.08 -2.04 9.98
N GLU A 33 -2.71 -1.76 11.23
CA GLU A 33 -1.38 -1.27 11.59
C GLU A 33 -0.27 -2.27 11.23
N LEU A 34 -0.50 -3.56 11.49
CA LEU A 34 0.44 -4.62 11.13
C LEU A 34 0.58 -4.76 9.61
N GLY A 35 -0.54 -4.70 8.88
CA GLY A 35 -0.55 -4.72 7.42
C GLY A 35 0.20 -3.52 6.83
N ALA A 36 -0.05 -2.32 7.34
CA ALA A 36 0.66 -1.11 6.92
C ALA A 36 2.17 -1.20 7.19
N LYS A 37 2.56 -1.78 8.33
CA LYS A 37 3.97 -2.02 8.65
C LYS A 37 4.62 -3.00 7.68
N LYS A 38 3.95 -4.12 7.36
CA LYS A 38 4.44 -5.07 6.35
C LYS A 38 4.64 -4.43 4.99
N LEU A 39 3.71 -3.58 4.55
CA LEU A 39 3.84 -2.85 3.29
C LEU A 39 5.05 -1.90 3.32
N ALA A 40 5.27 -1.19 4.43
CA ALA A 40 6.43 -0.30 4.59
C ALA A 40 7.77 -1.05 4.64
N ASP A 41 7.79 -2.23 5.27
CA ASP A 41 8.99 -3.07 5.40
C ASP A 41 9.30 -3.86 4.11
N SER A 42 8.37 -3.90 3.13
CA SER A 42 8.52 -4.68 1.89
C SER A 42 9.63 -4.17 0.95
N GLY A 43 10.08 -2.92 1.11
CA GLY A 43 11.06 -2.30 0.22
C GLY A 43 10.55 -2.02 -1.20
N LEU A 44 9.27 -2.28 -1.47
CA LEU A 44 8.59 -2.00 -2.73
C LEU A 44 8.07 -0.56 -2.75
N ASN A 45 7.72 -0.06 -3.93
CA ASN A 45 7.15 1.29 -4.11
C ASN A 45 5.65 1.32 -3.72
N ILE A 46 5.36 0.90 -2.48
CA ILE A 46 4.03 0.82 -1.91
C ILE A 46 3.94 1.82 -0.76
N ILE A 47 2.90 2.65 -0.79
CA ILE A 47 2.68 3.73 0.15
C ILE A 47 1.45 3.37 0.98
N ALA A 48 1.63 3.23 2.30
CA ALA A 48 0.53 2.95 3.21
C ALA A 48 -0.15 4.26 3.66
N ALA A 49 -1.40 4.44 3.26
CA ALA A 49 -2.21 5.60 3.62
C ALA A 49 -3.08 5.36 4.86
N LYS A 50 -3.27 6.40 5.67
CA LYS A 50 -3.98 6.33 6.96
C LYS A 50 -5.47 6.63 6.85
N SER A 51 -5.86 7.49 5.91
CA SER A 51 -7.25 7.88 5.67
C SER A 51 -7.55 7.88 4.18
N LEU A 52 -8.84 7.92 3.81
CA LEU A 52 -9.22 8.00 2.41
C LEU A 52 -8.73 9.30 1.76
N THR A 53 -8.84 10.42 2.47
CA THR A 53 -8.35 11.73 2.01
C THR A 53 -6.83 11.73 1.84
N ASP A 54 -6.12 11.16 2.81
CA ASP A 54 -4.66 10.99 2.75
C ASP A 54 -4.26 10.09 1.57
N ALA A 55 -4.97 8.99 1.34
CA ALA A 55 -4.73 8.13 0.17
C ALA A 55 -4.91 8.87 -1.15
N ALA A 56 -5.95 9.71 -1.25
CA ALA A 56 -6.20 10.53 -2.42
C ALA A 56 -5.10 11.58 -2.65
N GLN A 57 -4.61 12.23 -1.60
CA GLN A 57 -3.50 13.19 -1.70
C GLN A 57 -2.19 12.49 -2.07
N GLN A 58 -1.89 11.36 -1.45
CA GLN A 58 -0.66 10.61 -1.71
C GLN A 58 -0.62 10.03 -3.13
N VAL A 59 -1.74 9.53 -3.66
CA VAL A 59 -1.77 9.01 -5.03
C VAL A 59 -1.61 10.14 -6.05
N VAL A 60 -2.21 11.31 -5.81
CA VAL A 60 -2.02 12.49 -6.66
C VAL A 60 -0.56 12.93 -6.62
N ALA A 61 0.02 13.12 -5.43
CA ALA A 61 1.43 13.49 -5.28
C ALA A 61 2.40 12.48 -5.92
N ALA A 62 2.08 11.18 -5.89
CA ALA A 62 2.88 10.14 -6.52
C ALA A 62 2.88 10.20 -8.06
N VAL A 63 1.93 10.91 -8.67
CA VAL A 63 1.83 11.10 -10.12
C VAL A 63 2.05 12.56 -10.56
N GLU A 64 2.06 13.53 -9.64
CA GLU A 64 2.18 14.98 -9.89
C GLU A 64 3.62 15.38 -10.28
N GLY A 65 4.11 14.85 -11.38
CA GLY A 65 5.47 15.08 -11.89
C GLY A 65 5.96 14.07 -12.93
N LYS A 66 5.11 13.14 -13.36
CA LYS A 66 5.34 12.29 -14.54
C LYS A 66 4.60 12.81 -15.76
#